data_AF-A0A6A1TNI0-F1
#
_entry.id   AF-A0A6A1TNI0-F1
#
_cell.length_a   1.000
_cell.length_b   1.000
_cell.length_c   1.000
_cell.angle_alpha   90.00
_cell.angle_beta   90.00
_cell.angle_gamma   90.00
#
_symmetry.space_group_name_H-M   'P 1'
#
loop_
_entity.id
_entity.type
_entity.pdbx_description
1 polymer ?
#
loop_
_entity_poly.entity_id
_entity_poly.type
_entity_poly.pdbx_seq_one_letter_code
_entity_poly.pdbx_strand_id
1 'polypeptide(L)'
;MNEILAKISTYDIFNNLVPGAVVAYLLAVLDVYKIDAGSLVTDLVVFYFIGLVVSRIGSLVLEPLLKFASGLIETKESGLGFLFGMRCATIPHAYRDHI
;
A
#
# COMPACT_ATOMS: atom_id res chain seq x y z
N MET A 1 -32.41 6.43 -0.41
CA MET A 1 -31.44 6.88 0.62
C MET A 1 -30.45 5.80 1.06
N ASN A 2 -30.70 4.51 0.83
CA ASN A 2 -29.72 3.44 1.14
C ASN A 2 -28.68 3.19 0.03
N GLU A 3 -28.91 3.63 -1.21
CA GLU A 3 -28.01 3.31 -2.31
C GLU A 3 -26.68 4.07 -2.27
N ILE A 4 -26.65 5.31 -1.75
CA ILE A 4 -25.40 6.09 -1.64
C ILE A 4 -24.51 5.54 -0.52
N LEU A 5 -25.10 5.17 0.62
CA LEU A 5 -24.40 4.49 1.71
C LEU A 5 -24.02 3.03 1.36
N ALA A 6 -24.73 2.39 0.44
CA ALA A 6 -24.32 1.10 -0.13
C ALA A 6 -23.22 1.26 -1.20
N LYS A 7 -23.14 2.43 -1.85
CA LYS A 7 -22.09 2.77 -2.83
C LYS A 7 -20.79 3.22 -2.18
N ILE A 8 -20.87 3.90 -1.04
CA ILE A 8 -19.73 3.98 -0.11
C ILE A 8 -19.62 2.59 0.49
N SER A 9 -18.84 1.74 -0.18
CA SER A 9 -18.64 0.38 0.31
C SER A 9 -18.14 0.46 1.76
N THR A 10 -18.74 -0.31 2.67
CA THR A 10 -18.15 -0.53 4.01
C THR A 10 -16.68 -0.91 3.91
N TYR A 11 -16.31 -1.57 2.80
CA TYR A 11 -14.94 -1.86 2.42
C TYR A 11 -14.09 -0.61 2.21
N ASP A 12 -14.59 0.41 1.50
CA ASP A 12 -13.85 1.66 1.26
C ASP A 12 -13.66 2.46 2.55
N ILE A 13 -14.68 2.47 3.43
CA ILE A 13 -14.55 3.10 4.75
C ILE A 13 -13.48 2.39 5.55
N PHE A 14 -13.58 1.06 5.69
CA PHE A 14 -12.65 0.28 6.49
C PHE A 14 -11.22 0.33 5.93
N ASN A 15 -11.05 0.21 4.61
CA ASN A 15 -9.76 0.20 3.95
C ASN A 15 -9.01 1.53 4.04
N ASN A 16 -9.71 2.64 4.25
CA ASN A 16 -9.06 3.93 4.53
C ASN A 16 -8.97 4.20 6.03
N LEU A 17 -9.99 3.84 6.81
CA LEU A 17 -10.00 4.13 8.25
C LEU A 17 -8.93 3.33 9.02
N VAL A 18 -8.70 2.07 8.67
CA VAL A 18 -7.69 1.22 9.33
C VAL A 18 -6.27 1.77 9.17
N PRO A 19 -5.74 1.99 7.96
CA PRO A 19 -4.40 2.55 7.81
C PRO A 19 -4.32 3.98 8.37
N GLY A 20 -5.40 4.76 8.28
CA GLY A 20 -5.49 6.07 8.91
C GLY A 20 -5.33 6.03 10.43
N ALA A 21 -6.01 5.11 11.11
CA ALA A 21 -5.88 4.92 12.55
C ALA A 21 -4.48 4.43 12.95
N VAL A 22 -3.88 3.51 12.17
CA VAL A 22 -2.51 3.03 12.41
C VAL A 22 -1.52 4.19 12.31
N VAL A 23 -1.62 5.01 11.26
CA VAL A 23 -0.73 6.17 11.08
C VAL A 23 -0.95 7.22 12.16
N ALA A 24 -2.20 7.52 12.52
CA ALA A 24 -2.50 8.45 13.60
C ALA A 24 -1.96 7.98 14.95
N TYR A 25 -2.04 6.68 15.24
CA TYR A 25 -1.43 6.09 16.43
C TYR A 25 0.09 6.21 16.41
N LEU A 26 0.73 5.92 15.27
CA LEU A 26 2.18 6.09 15.12
C LEU A 26 2.60 7.56 15.33
N LEU A 27 1.85 8.52 14.79
CA LEU A 27 2.10 9.94 14.99
C LEU A 27 1.92 10.38 16.46
N ALA A 28 0.98 9.76 17.17
CA ALA A 28 0.80 9.98 18.60
C ALA A 28 1.96 9.42 19.43
N VAL A 29 2.49 8.25 19.08
CA VAL A 29 3.68 7.68 19.72
C VAL A 29 4.92 8.54 19.49
N LEU A 30 5.01 9.20 18.33
CA LEU A 30 6.09 10.13 17.99
C LEU A 30 5.91 11.53 18.61
N ASP A 31 4.86 11.76 19.40
CA ASP A 31 4.45 13.05 19.98
C ASP A 31 4.28 14.18 18.94
N VAL A 32 4.05 13.81 17.68
CA VAL A 32 3.83 14.75 16.56
C VAL A 32 2.38 15.21 16.51
N TYR A 33 1.45 14.32 16.86
CA TYR A 33 0.01 14.59 16.83
C TYR A 33 -0.69 13.98 18.03
N LYS A 34 -1.43 14.79 18.79
CA LYS A 34 -2.28 14.30 19.88
C LYS A 34 -3.67 14.02 19.35
N ILE A 35 -4.15 12.79 19.59
CA ILE A 35 -5.52 12.38 19.27
C ILE A 35 -6.42 13.00 20.34
N ASP A 36 -6.91 14.22 20.06
CA ASP A 36 -7.92 14.90 20.88
C ASP A 36 -8.72 15.89 20.01
N ALA A 37 -9.46 15.39 19.02
CA ALA A 37 -10.32 16.26 18.20
C ALA A 37 -11.67 16.59 18.89
N GLY A 38 -11.77 16.40 20.20
CA GLY A 38 -12.91 16.77 21.04
C GLY A 38 -14.13 15.85 20.93
N SER A 39 -14.20 14.97 19.92
CA SER A 39 -15.23 13.93 19.84
C SER A 39 -14.77 12.72 19.02
N LEU A 40 -15.25 11.54 19.39
CA LEU A 40 -14.93 10.28 18.69
C LEU A 40 -15.33 10.31 17.21
N VAL A 41 -16.42 11.00 16.88
CA VAL A 41 -16.86 11.18 15.49
C VAL A 41 -15.85 12.02 14.71
N THR A 42 -15.32 13.09 15.31
CA THR A 42 -14.30 13.94 14.68
C THR A 42 -13.02 13.15 14.43
N ASP A 43 -12.56 12.37 15.40
CA ASP A 43 -11.34 11.56 15.27
C ASP A 43 -11.49 10.52 14.14
N LEU A 44 -12.65 9.87 14.02
CA LEU A 44 -12.92 8.92 12.94
C LEU A 44 -12.86 9.59 11.55
N VAL A 45 -13.39 10.81 11.41
CA VAL A 45 -13.32 11.56 10.15
C VAL A 45 -11.87 11.91 9.81
N VAL A 46 -11.08 12.34 10.81
CA VAL A 46 -9.66 12.65 10.63
C VAL A 46 -8.87 11.41 10.22
N PHE A 47 -9.09 10.27 10.89
CA PHE A 47 -8.41 9.01 10.54
C PHE A 47 -8.77 8.57 9.12
N TYR A 48 -10.05 8.66 8.73
CA TYR A 48 -10.45 8.34 7.35
C TYR A 48 -9.74 9.25 6.32
N PHE A 49 -9.58 10.54 6.63
CA PHE A 49 -8.90 11.48 5.74
C PHE A 49 -7.40 11.21 5.62
N ILE A 50 -6.71 10.97 6.74
CA ILE A 50 -5.30 10.57 6.77
C ILE A 50 -5.13 9.26 5.97
N GLY A 51 -6.01 8.30 6.22
CA GLY A 51 -6.04 7.02 5.53
C GLY A 51 -6.20 7.14 4.03
N LEU A 52 -7.11 8.01 3.56
CA LEU A 52 -7.26 8.31 2.14
C LEU A 52 -5.96 8.84 1.53
N VAL A 53 -5.27 9.77 2.19
CA VAL A 53 -4.01 10.33 1.72
C VAL A 53 -2.92 9.24 1.69
N VAL A 54 -2.81 8.46 2.76
CA VAL A 54 -1.85 7.36 2.90
C VAL A 54 -2.09 6.28 1.84
N SER A 55 -3.34 5.92 1.53
CA SER A 55 -3.68 4.98 0.47
C SER A 55 -3.17 5.43 -0.90
N ARG A 56 -3.21 6.74 -1.18
CA ARG A 56 -2.69 7.31 -2.44
C ARG A 56 -1.16 7.32 -2.47
N ILE A 57 -0.54 7.79 -1.39
CA ILE A 57 0.93 7.81 -1.27
C ILE A 57 1.47 6.38 -1.29
N GLY A 58 0.78 5.45 -0.64
CA GLY A 58 1.10 4.03 -0.63
C GLY A 58 1.19 3.48 -2.05
N SER A 59 0.20 3.75 -2.92
CA SER A 59 0.30 3.34 -4.32
C SER A 59 1.51 3.96 -5.04
N LEU A 60 1.75 5.25 -4.84
CA LEU A 60 2.85 5.97 -5.49
C LEU A 60 4.24 5.53 -5.01
N VAL A 61 4.36 5.04 -3.77
CA VAL A 61 5.62 4.59 -3.17
C VAL A 61 5.81 3.08 -3.33
N LEU A 62 4.74 2.28 -3.19
CA LEU A 62 4.81 0.82 -3.32
C LEU A 62 5.14 0.41 -4.75
N GLU A 63 4.58 1.08 -5.78
CA GLU A 63 4.87 0.74 -7.17
C GLU A 63 6.38 0.84 -7.52
N PRO A 64 7.07 1.96 -7.27
CA PRO A 64 8.51 2.05 -7.52
C PRO A 64 9.32 1.15 -6.60
N LEU A 65 8.90 0.95 -5.35
CA LEU A 65 9.59 0.09 -4.40
C LEU A 65 9.53 -1.39 -4.81
N LEU A 66 8.39 -1.83 -5.34
CA LEU A 66 8.22 -3.18 -5.86
C LEU A 66 9.06 -3.41 -7.13
N LYS A 67 9.12 -2.42 -8.04
CA LYS A 67 10.01 -2.45 -9.22
C LYS A 67 11.49 -2.47 -8.81
N PHE A 68 11.86 -1.76 -7.76
CA PHE A 68 13.22 -1.78 -7.22
C PHE A 68 13.54 -3.15 -6.61
N ALA A 69 12.63 -3.71 -5.81
CA ALA A 69 12.80 -5.02 -5.20
C ALA A 69 12.91 -6.14 -6.25
N SER A 70 12.09 -6.11 -7.32
CA SER A 70 12.19 -7.09 -8.42
C SER A 70 13.54 -6.98 -9.15
N GLY A 71 14.01 -5.76 -9.43
CA GLY A 71 15.33 -5.56 -10.04
C GLY A 71 16.49 -6.07 -9.16
N LEU A 72 16.36 -5.98 -7.83
CA LEU A 72 17.32 -6.58 -6.89
C LEU A 72 17.27 -8.11 -6.89
N ILE A 73 16.10 -8.72 -7.10
CA ILE A 73 15.96 -10.19 -7.19
C ILE A 73 16.61 -10.70 -8.48
N GLU A 74 16.45 -10.01 -9.61
CA GLU A 74 17.13 -10.35 -10.88
C GLU A 74 18.67 -10.31 -10.78
N THR A 75 19.22 -9.40 -9.97
CA THR A 75 20.69 -9.37 -9.70
C THR A 75 21.18 -10.50 -8.80
N LYS A 76 20.29 -11.11 -7.99
CA LYS A 76 20.67 -12.22 -7.09
C LYS A 76 20.62 -13.58 -7.79
N GLU A 77 19.70 -13.76 -8.74
CA GLU A 77 19.63 -15.00 -9.54
C GLU A 77 20.77 -15.12 -10.56
N SER A 78 21.28 -14.01 -11.07
CA SER A 78 22.40 -14.01 -12.04
C SER A 78 23.74 -14.47 -11.43
N GLY A 79 23.92 -14.38 -10.11
CA GLY A 79 25.07 -14.98 -9.41
C GLY A 79 24.91 -16.48 -9.11
N LEU A 80 23.67 -16.98 -9.04
CA LEU A 80 23.37 -18.38 -8.72
C LEU A 80 23.21 -19.25 -9.98
N GLY A 81 22.73 -18.66 -11.09
CA GLY A 81 22.69 -19.29 -12.42
C GLY A 81 24.07 -19.52 -13.05
N PHE A 82 25.12 -18.83 -12.57
CA PHE A 82 26.50 -19.09 -13.00
C PHE A 82 27.14 -20.27 -12.25
N LEU A 83 26.69 -20.58 -11.03
CA LEU A 83 27.16 -21.73 -10.24
C LEU A 83 26.40 -23.02 -10.55
N PHE A 84 25.15 -22.93 -11.03
CA PHE A 84 24.34 -24.08 -11.43
C PHE A 84 24.28 -24.17 -12.96
N GLY A 85 25.33 -24.76 -13.55
CA GLY A 85 25.39 -25.05 -14.97
C GLY A 85 24.18 -25.87 -15.44
N MET A 86 23.49 -25.34 -16.46
CA MET A 86 22.41 -25.92 -17.25
C MET A 86 20.99 -25.98 -16.63
N ARG A 87 20.05 -25.58 -17.49
CA ARG A 87 18.57 -25.65 -17.40
C ARG A 87 17.90 -24.58 -16.51
N CYS A 88 17.64 -23.44 -17.14
CA CYS A 88 16.27 -23.10 -17.55
C CYS A 88 16.31 -21.97 -18.57
N ALA A 89 16.25 -22.34 -19.85
CA ALA A 89 15.64 -21.49 -20.85
C ALA A 89 14.17 -21.26 -20.45
N THR A 90 13.64 -20.10 -20.87
CA THR A 90 12.25 -19.63 -20.79
C THR A 90 11.81 -18.89 -19.52
N ILE A 91 12.17 -17.61 -19.45
CA ILE A 91 11.16 -16.58 -19.16
C ILE A 91 11.04 -15.74 -20.43
N PRO A 92 10.11 -16.09 -21.35
CA PRO A 92 9.88 -15.30 -22.54
C PRO A 92 9.19 -13.99 -22.16
N HIS A 93 9.47 -12.98 -22.98
CA HIS A 93 8.98 -11.61 -23.05
C HIS A 93 7.43 -11.42 -23.08
N ALA A 94 6.64 -12.23 -22.38
CA ALA A 94 5.18 -12.16 -22.35
C ALA A 94 4.63 -11.11 -21.35
N TYR A 95 5.38 -10.03 -21.13
CA TYR A 95 4.90 -8.78 -20.53
C TYR A 95 4.90 -7.70 -21.61
N ARG A 96 4.08 -7.92 -22.62
CA ARG A 96 3.64 -6.92 -23.59
C ARG A 96 2.31 -7.43 -24.13
N ASP A 97 1.27 -6.60 -24.11
CA ASP A 97 0.05 -6.75 -24.92
C ASP A 97 -1.14 -7.54 -24.33
N HIS A 98 -1.46 -7.33 -23.05
CA HIS A 98 -2.85 -7.44 -22.57
C HIS A 98 -3.30 -6.16 -21.84
N ILE A 99 -3.35 -5.07 -22.62
CA ILE A 99 -4.48 -4.12 -22.67
C ILE A 99 -4.83 -3.99 -24.15
#